data_AF-A0A929AKF5-F1
#
_entry.id   AF-A0A929AKF5-F1
#
_cell.length_a   1.000
_cell.length_b   1.000
_cell.length_c   1.000
_cell.angle_alpha   90.00
_cell.angle_beta   90.00
_cell.angle_gamma   90.00
#
_symmetry.space_group_name_H-M   'P 1'
#
loop_
_entity.id
_entity.type
_entity.pdbx_description
1 polymer ?
#
loop_
_entity_poly.entity_id
_entity_poly.type
_entity_poly.pdbx_seq_one_letter_code
_entity_poly.pdbx_strand_id
1 'polypeptide(L)'
;MQDLFRFVEVDDSFVPNMSQRGREGGLPKNKTLNDLLIKPNPLRSSIASVMKLIVPLQFRQKIRNDMVKKNTYKAQLSPEARNKLIEIYRSDILNLQELIDRDLSHWLKS
;
A
#
# COMPACT_ATOMS: atom_id res chain seq x y z
N MET A 1 -15.64 7.86 -8.94
CA MET A 1 -15.40 7.00 -10.12
C MET A 1 -16.29 7.40 -11.28
N GLN A 2 -17.60 7.61 -11.08
CA GLN A 2 -18.49 8.11 -12.13
C GLN A 2 -18.00 9.43 -12.75
N ASP A 3 -17.56 10.39 -11.93
CA ASP A 3 -16.99 11.65 -12.45
C ASP A 3 -15.76 11.43 -13.33
N LEU A 4 -14.89 10.47 -12.99
CA LEU A 4 -13.74 10.10 -13.80
C LEU A 4 -14.19 9.46 -15.13
N PHE A 5 -15.21 8.61 -15.10
CA PHE A 5 -15.75 7.97 -16.30
C PHE A 5 -16.41 8.99 -17.23
N ARG A 6 -17.17 9.94 -16.68
CA ARG A 6 -17.69 11.07 -17.45
C ARG A 6 -16.57 11.92 -18.04
N PHE A 7 -15.51 12.19 -17.27
CA PHE A 7 -14.36 12.97 -17.72
C PHE A 7 -13.63 12.34 -18.90
N VAL A 8 -13.50 10.99 -18.93
CA VAL A 8 -12.87 10.26 -20.04
C VAL A 8 -13.87 9.76 -21.09
N GLU A 9 -15.13 10.22 -21.03
CA GLU A 9 -16.20 9.92 -21.99
C GLU A 9 -16.50 8.42 -22.16
N VAL A 10 -16.50 7.67 -21.05
CA VAL A 10 -16.89 6.25 -21.01
C VAL A 10 -18.15 6.03 -20.16
N ASP A 11 -18.70 4.82 -20.21
CA ASP A 11 -19.89 4.42 -19.46
C ASP A 11 -19.71 4.65 -17.94
N ASP A 12 -20.49 5.59 -17.39
CA ASP A 12 -20.48 5.97 -15.98
C ASP A 12 -21.38 5.08 -15.10
N SER A 13 -22.14 4.17 -15.72
CA SER A 13 -22.94 3.15 -15.02
C SER A 13 -22.11 1.93 -14.61
N PHE A 14 -20.90 1.78 -15.16
CA PHE A 14 -20.00 0.69 -14.82
C PHE A 14 -19.55 0.74 -13.35
N VAL A 15 -19.67 -0.40 -12.66
CA VAL A 15 -19.22 -0.57 -11.27
C VAL A 15 -18.01 -1.53 -11.22
N PRO A 16 -16.77 -1.03 -11.18
CA PRO A 16 -15.59 -1.89 -11.12
C PRO A 16 -15.47 -2.61 -9.77
N ASN A 17 -15.01 -3.87 -9.81
CA ASN A 17 -14.68 -4.62 -8.60
C ASN A 17 -13.40 -4.08 -7.96
N MET A 18 -13.53 -3.32 -6.87
CA MET A 18 -12.44 -2.71 -6.10
C MET A 18 -12.01 -3.52 -4.86
N SER A 19 -12.38 -4.81 -4.80
CA SER A 19 -12.03 -5.68 -3.65
C SER A 19 -10.54 -5.92 -3.50
N GLN A 20 -9.78 -5.86 -4.59
CA GLN A 20 -8.34 -6.04 -4.59
C GLN A 20 -7.65 -4.70 -4.38
N ARG A 21 -6.82 -4.61 -3.32
CA ARG A 21 -5.99 -3.44 -3.03
C ARG A 21 -4.56 -3.69 -3.50
N GLY A 22 -4.12 -2.90 -4.47
CA GLY A 22 -2.74 -2.94 -4.96
C GLY A 22 -1.81 -2.07 -4.11
N ARG A 23 -0.53 -2.45 -4.06
CA ARG A 23 0.58 -1.66 -3.46
C ARG A 23 0.30 -1.16 -2.03
N GLU A 24 -0.30 -2.01 -1.19
CA GLU A 24 -0.42 -1.72 0.23
C GLU A 24 0.99 -1.60 0.85
N GLY A 25 1.40 -0.39 1.17
CA GLY A 25 2.66 -0.12 1.87
C GLY A 25 2.60 -0.58 3.33
N GLY A 26 3.77 -0.76 3.94
CA GLY A 26 3.87 -1.06 5.37
C GLY A 26 5.26 -1.53 5.77
N LEU A 27 5.50 -1.58 7.09
CA LEU A 27 6.75 -2.04 7.67
C LEU A 27 6.58 -3.45 8.25
N PRO A 28 7.64 -4.28 8.24
CA PRO A 28 7.59 -5.58 8.88
C PRO A 28 7.63 -5.44 10.41
N LYS A 29 6.76 -6.17 11.12
CA LYS A 29 6.78 -6.34 12.57
C LYS A 29 8.02 -7.12 12.99
N ASN A 30 8.34 -8.20 12.28
CA ASN A 30 9.54 -9.00 12.45
C ASN A 30 10.37 -9.01 11.16
N LYS A 31 11.57 -8.43 11.23
CA LYS A 31 12.49 -8.30 10.10
C LYS A 31 13.03 -9.65 9.62
N THR A 32 13.35 -10.57 10.53
CA THR A 32 13.87 -11.91 10.20
C THR A 32 12.82 -12.74 9.46
N LEU A 33 11.57 -12.74 9.95
CA LEU A 33 10.46 -13.41 9.28
C LEU A 33 10.21 -12.80 7.89
N ASN A 34 10.25 -11.47 7.79
CA ASN A 34 10.11 -10.78 6.52
C ASN A 34 11.21 -11.17 5.52
N ASP A 35 12.46 -11.21 5.98
CA ASP A 35 13.61 -11.58 5.16
C ASP A 35 13.53 -13.04 4.72
N LEU A 36 13.05 -13.94 5.58
CA LEU A 36 12.77 -15.32 5.22
C LEU A 36 11.70 -15.44 4.11
N LEU A 37 10.61 -14.68 4.20
CA LEU A 37 9.45 -14.76 3.31
C LEU A 37 9.61 -14.01 1.98
N ILE A 38 10.35 -12.89 1.98
CA ILE A 38 10.43 -11.95 0.86
C ILE A 38 11.75 -12.02 0.13
N LYS A 39 12.89 -12.07 0.84
CA LYS A 39 14.21 -12.07 0.21
C LYS A 39 14.57 -13.48 -0.29
N PRO A 40 15.41 -13.61 -1.33
CA PRO A 40 16.02 -14.89 -1.66
C PRO A 40 16.99 -15.29 -0.54
N ASN A 41 16.82 -16.49 0.01
CA ASN A 41 17.72 -17.04 1.01
C ASN A 41 17.71 -18.58 0.91
N PRO A 42 18.79 -19.26 1.35
CA PRO A 42 18.91 -20.71 1.21
C PRO A 42 17.78 -21.49 1.90
N LEU A 43 17.38 -21.05 3.09
CA LEU A 43 16.33 -21.71 3.88
C LEU A 43 14.97 -21.69 3.16
N ARG A 44 14.60 -20.56 2.56
CA ARG A 44 13.40 -20.41 1.75
C ARG A 44 13.43 -21.35 0.55
N SER A 45 14.57 -21.45 -0.14
CA SER A 45 14.72 -22.34 -1.30
C SER A 45 14.54 -23.81 -0.92
N SER A 46 15.08 -24.23 0.22
CA SER A 46 14.90 -25.59 0.75
C SER A 46 13.43 -25.88 1.09
N ILE A 47 12.78 -24.99 1.85
CA ILE A 47 11.35 -25.14 2.21
C ILE A 47 10.47 -25.16 0.95
N ALA A 48 10.72 -24.27 -0.01
CA ALA A 48 9.97 -24.21 -1.27
C ALA A 48 10.14 -25.49 -2.11
N SER A 49 11.33 -26.11 -2.06
CA SER A 49 11.65 -27.34 -2.80
C SER A 49 10.98 -28.58 -2.23
N VAL A 50 10.73 -28.61 -0.93
CA VAL A 50 9.91 -29.66 -0.29
C VAL A 50 8.42 -29.39 -0.54
N MET A 51 7.97 -28.16 -0.31
CA MET A 51 6.57 -27.78 -0.41
C MET A 51 6.02 -27.89 -1.84
N LYS A 52 6.85 -27.72 -2.89
CA LYS A 52 6.40 -27.87 -4.29
C LYS A 52 5.94 -29.28 -4.65
N LEU A 53 6.37 -30.30 -3.90
CA LEU A 53 6.00 -31.70 -4.13
C LEU A 53 4.57 -32.01 -3.66
N ILE A 54 4.06 -31.25 -2.68
CA ILE A 54 2.81 -31.57 -1.97
C ILE A 54 1.78 -30.45 -2.14
N VAL A 55 2.22 -29.19 -2.26
CA VAL A 55 1.34 -28.02 -2.22
C VAL A 55 1.36 -27.28 -3.56
N PRO A 56 0.20 -27.10 -4.23
CA PRO A 56 0.09 -26.34 -5.45
C PRO A 56 0.59 -24.90 -5.29
N LEU A 57 1.06 -24.31 -6.40
CA LEU A 57 1.66 -22.98 -6.40
C LEU A 57 0.71 -21.91 -5.83
N GLN A 58 -0.58 -21.96 -6.16
CA GLN A 58 -1.59 -21.00 -5.71
C GLN A 58 -1.73 -21.00 -4.18
N PHE A 59 -1.77 -22.18 -3.55
CA PHE A 59 -1.83 -22.30 -2.09
C PHE A 59 -0.55 -21.79 -1.43
N ARG A 60 0.63 -22.11 -1.99
CA ARG A 60 1.91 -21.58 -1.47
C ARG A 60 1.99 -20.06 -1.53
N GLN A 61 1.51 -19.46 -2.63
CA GLN A 61 1.42 -18.00 -2.76
C GLN A 61 0.45 -17.40 -1.75
N LYS A 62 -0.73 -18.02 -1.55
CA LYS A 62 -1.71 -17.57 -0.57
C LYS A 62 -1.15 -17.57 0.85
N ILE A 63 -0.56 -18.69 1.28
CA ILE A 63 0.07 -18.82 2.61
C ILE A 63 1.16 -17.75 2.80
N ARG A 64 2.05 -17.60 1.81
CA ARG A 64 3.10 -16.56 1.86
C ARG A 64 2.49 -15.17 2.01
N ASN A 65 1.51 -14.82 1.19
CA ASN A 65 0.90 -13.49 1.21
C ASN A 65 0.18 -13.24 2.55
N ASP A 66 -0.50 -14.23 3.11
CA ASP A 66 -1.14 -14.14 4.42
C ASP A 66 -0.11 -13.95 5.55
N MET A 67 1.02 -14.66 5.50
CA MET A 67 2.10 -14.49 6.48
C MET A 67 2.76 -13.11 6.37
N VAL A 68 3.03 -12.64 5.15
CA VAL A 68 3.56 -11.29 4.93
C VAL A 68 2.57 -10.25 5.47
N LYS A 69 1.29 -10.35 5.11
CA LYS A 69 0.24 -9.43 5.57
C LYS A 69 0.13 -9.39 7.10
N LYS A 70 0.15 -10.55 7.77
CA LYS A 70 0.14 -10.62 9.24
C LYS A 70 1.36 -9.98 9.88
N ASN A 71 2.52 -10.10 9.22
CA ASN A 71 3.78 -9.51 9.64
C ASN A 71 3.93 -8.05 9.19
N THR A 72 2.99 -7.46 8.46
CA THR A 72 3.03 -6.05 8.06
C THR A 72 2.17 -5.22 9.00
N TYR A 73 2.65 -4.02 9.34
CA TYR A 73 1.85 -2.99 9.99
C TYR A 73 2.01 -1.66 9.25
N LYS A 74 0.98 -0.83 9.32
CA LYS A 74 1.03 0.54 8.81
C LYS A 74 1.64 1.43 9.88
N ALA A 75 2.84 1.96 9.61
CA ALA A 75 3.44 2.93 10.50
C ALA A 75 2.59 4.21 10.52
N GLN A 76 2.35 4.73 11.72
CA GLN A 76 1.76 6.05 11.90
C GLN A 76 2.88 7.09 11.96
N LEU A 77 2.67 8.25 11.36
CA LEU A 77 3.58 9.37 11.53
C LEU A 77 3.49 9.88 12.97
N SER A 78 4.64 10.21 13.58
CA SER A 78 4.60 10.94 14.86
C SER A 78 3.99 12.33 14.64
N PRO A 79 3.37 12.93 15.66
CA PRO A 79 2.88 14.30 15.56
C PRO A 79 3.97 15.30 15.16
N GLU A 80 5.23 15.12 15.63
CA GLU A 80 6.31 16.01 15.23
C GLU A 80 6.69 15.84 13.76
N ALA A 81 6.79 14.59 13.28
CA ALA A 81 7.05 14.32 11.87
C ALA A 81 5.94 14.88 10.97
N ARG A 82 4.68 14.74 11.41
CA ARG A 82 3.52 15.30 10.71
C ARG A 82 3.58 16.81 10.61
N ASN A 83 3.84 17.50 11.72
CA ASN A 83 3.99 18.96 11.75
C ASN A 83 5.12 19.44 10.85
N LYS A 84 6.28 18.77 10.90
CA LYS A 84 7.43 19.11 10.06
C LYS A 84 7.10 18.96 8.56
N LEU A 85 6.41 17.88 8.18
CA LEU A 85 5.99 17.68 6.79
C LEU A 85 4.96 18.73 6.34
N ILE A 86 4.00 19.07 7.19
CA ILE A 86 3.03 20.14 6.90
C ILE A 86 3.75 21.46 6.68
N GLU A 87 4.75 21.79 7.50
CA GLU A 87 5.55 23.01 7.34
C GLU A 87 6.32 23.02 6.02
N ILE A 88 7.03 21.92 5.70
CA ILE A 88 7.79 21.77 4.45
C ILE A 88 6.90 21.97 3.22
N TYR A 89 5.70 21.36 3.21
CA TYR A 89 4.81 21.40 2.05
C TYR A 89 3.79 22.55 2.09
N ARG A 90 3.81 23.42 3.11
CA ARG A 90 2.76 24.44 3.30
C ARG A 90 2.61 25.34 2.07
N SER A 91 3.72 25.86 1.54
CA SER A 91 3.70 26.74 0.36
C SER A 91 3.15 26.02 -0.86
N ASP A 92 3.58 24.78 -1.09
CA ASP A 92 3.13 23.97 -2.23
C ASP A 92 1.64 23.64 -2.13
N ILE A 93 1.14 23.35 -0.93
CA ILE A 93 -0.28 23.07 -0.68
C ILE A 93 -1.13 24.30 -0.99
N LEU A 94 -0.69 25.49 -0.58
CA LEU A 94 -1.41 26.74 -0.85
C LEU A 94 -1.42 27.06 -2.35
N ASN A 95 -0.26 26.96 -3.02
CA ASN A 95 -0.16 27.15 -4.47
C ASN A 95 -1.02 26.14 -5.24
N LEU A 96 -1.05 24.88 -4.80
CA LEU A 96 -1.87 23.84 -5.42
C LEU A 96 -3.36 24.12 -5.25
N GLN A 97 -3.79 24.58 -4.08
CA GLN A 97 -5.18 24.94 -3.80
C GLN A 97 -5.68 26.03 -4.76
N GLU A 98 -4.88 27.07 -4.99
CA GLU A 98 -5.21 28.12 -5.97
C GLU A 98 -5.21 27.57 -7.40
N LEU A 99 -4.22 26.74 -7.74
CA LEU A 99 -4.08 26.18 -9.09
C LEU A 99 -5.26 25.29 -9.51
N ILE A 100 -5.80 24.49 -8.59
CA ILE A 100 -6.89 23.56 -8.89
C ILE A 100 -8.27 24.08 -8.46
N ASP A 101 -8.32 25.29 -7.90
CA ASP A 101 -9.52 25.93 -7.34
C ASP A 101 -10.28 25.03 -6.34
N ARG A 102 -9.56 24.49 -5.35
CA ARG A 102 -10.15 23.63 -4.30
C ARG A 102 -9.55 23.90 -2.94
N ASP A 103 -10.41 23.93 -1.92
CA ASP A 103 -9.98 24.05 -0.53
C ASP A 103 -9.19 22.80 -0.07
N LEU A 104 -7.89 23.01 0.17
CA LEU A 104 -6.95 22.02 0.71
C LEU A 104 -6.59 22.30 2.17
N SER A 105 -7.28 23.23 2.86
CA SER A 105 -7.01 23.58 4.26
C SER A 105 -7.00 22.38 5.21
N HIS A 106 -7.75 21.33 4.89
CA HIS A 106 -7.77 20.07 5.64
C HIS A 106 -6.43 19.31 5.64
N TRP A 107 -5.55 19.55 4.66
CA TRP A 107 -4.19 18.96 4.61
C TRP A 107 -3.21 19.65 5.57
N LEU A 108 -3.53 20.88 6.01
CA LEU A 108 -2.70 21.67 6.91
C LEU A 108 -3.03 21.47 8.40
N LYS A 109 -4.03 20.63 8.71
CA LYS A 109 -4.40 20.27 10.08
C LYS A 109 -3.46 19.20 10.60
N SER A 110 -2.98 19.31 11.85
CA SER A 110 -2.16 18.30 12.55
C SER A 110 -3.01 17.24 13.22
#